data_AF-A0A8S9YSJ6-F1
#
_entry.id   AF-A0A8S9YSJ6-F1
#
_cell.length_a   1.000
_cell.length_b   1.000
_cell.length_c   1.000
_cell.angle_alpha   90.00
_cell.angle_beta   90.00
_cell.angle_gamma   90.00
#
_symmetry.space_group_name_H-M   'P 1'
#
loop_
_entity.id
_entity.type
_entity.pdbx_description
1 polymer ?
#
loop_
_entity_poly.entity_id
_entity_poly.type
_entity_poly.pdbx_seq_one_letter_code
_entity_poly.pdbx_strand_id
1 'polypeptide(L)'
;MGGEMSKIVPGIYVGGLSAAKSEMQLTKYGITHLCTVVLQYIEVKNRKQIVFRADDSPNERLSRFFEDACFFIHEARVSGGSVLIHCACGVSRSVTITLAYLLVLTDLCLADLFKAVQGARHCACPNSGFMQQLLDFEKSSELTVLREKLFSQFGEWPEDKRKADLEDLNTALKAQEHFILHGVYPGETPLPLARKSCDIPQTTVSDQGKPVFMESPPPIHPLKPSCYTVYCHDDKPRQLSEFLATRTRPLDAVELQPAESNPAPPPSS
;
A
#
# COMPACT_ATOMS: atom_id res chain seq x y z
N MET A 1 6.12 -6.72 -14.29
CA MET A 1 5.80 -6.17 -12.95
C MET A 1 7.03 -6.32 -12.05
N GLY A 2 7.27 -5.36 -11.14
CA GLY A 2 8.36 -5.45 -10.15
C GLY A 2 9.45 -4.38 -10.18
N GLY A 3 9.39 -3.43 -11.12
CA GLY A 3 10.38 -2.40 -11.49
C GLY A 3 11.31 -1.84 -10.41
N GLU A 4 11.20 -0.54 -10.13
CA GLU A 4 11.97 0.13 -9.08
C GLU A 4 11.39 -0.25 -7.70
N MET A 5 12.26 -0.34 -6.70
CA MET A 5 11.81 -0.44 -5.30
C MET A 5 11.20 0.88 -4.84
N SER A 6 10.20 0.80 -3.98
CA SER A 6 9.52 1.96 -3.39
C SER A 6 9.99 2.15 -1.95
N LYS A 7 10.39 3.37 -1.59
CA LYS A 7 10.62 3.74 -0.19
C LYS A 7 9.26 3.79 0.51
N ILE A 8 9.14 3.13 1.67
CA ILE A 8 7.91 3.18 2.49
C ILE A 8 8.08 4.20 3.63
N VAL A 9 9.17 4.05 4.38
CA VAL A 9 9.63 4.95 5.44
C VAL A 9 11.17 4.94 5.44
N PRO A 10 11.88 5.83 6.17
CA PRO A 10 13.34 5.79 6.26
C PRO A 10 13.88 4.40 6.62
N GLY A 11 14.74 3.86 5.75
CA GLY A 11 15.36 2.55 5.92
C GLY A 11 14.52 1.35 5.48
N ILE A 12 13.29 1.53 4.98
CA ILE A 12 12.43 0.42 4.50
C ILE A 12 12.04 0.62 3.04
N TYR A 13 12.34 -0.38 2.23
CA TYR A 13 11.99 -0.42 0.82
C TYR A 13 11.22 -1.70 0.48
N VAL A 14 10.29 -1.60 -0.45
CA VAL A 14 9.52 -2.75 -0.98
C VAL A 14 9.70 -2.88 -2.47
N GLY A 15 9.95 -4.09 -2.97
CA GLY A 15 10.20 -4.35 -4.38
C GLY A 15 9.91 -5.77 -4.85
N GLY A 16 10.08 -6.00 -6.15
CA GLY A 16 10.06 -7.34 -6.74
C GLY A 16 11.45 -7.93 -6.94
N LEU A 17 11.53 -9.09 -7.60
CA LEU A 17 12.80 -9.75 -7.92
C LEU A 17 13.74 -8.89 -8.77
N SER A 18 13.22 -8.05 -9.66
CA SER A 18 14.04 -7.14 -10.47
C SER A 18 14.79 -6.12 -9.62
N ALA A 19 14.16 -5.59 -8.58
CA ALA A 19 14.82 -4.68 -7.63
C ALA A 19 15.88 -5.42 -6.80
N ALA A 20 15.56 -6.63 -6.32
CA ALA A 20 16.48 -7.43 -5.52
C ALA A 20 17.72 -7.90 -6.29
N LYS A 21 17.64 -8.07 -7.62
CA LYS A 21 18.76 -8.43 -8.50
C LYS A 21 19.53 -7.21 -9.04
N SER A 22 19.05 -6.00 -8.80
CA SER A 22 19.65 -4.78 -9.35
C SER A 22 20.68 -4.19 -8.39
N GLU A 23 21.96 -4.52 -8.57
CA GLU A 23 23.04 -3.96 -7.74
C GLU A 23 23.07 -2.42 -7.79
N MET A 24 22.67 -1.84 -8.93
CA MET A 24 22.49 -0.40 -9.07
C MET A 24 21.49 0.15 -8.06
N GLN A 25 20.28 -0.42 -7.98
CA GLN A 25 19.28 0.04 -7.01
C GLN A 25 19.72 -0.26 -5.58
N LEU A 26 20.27 -1.46 -5.31
CA LEU A 26 20.74 -1.83 -3.98
C LEU A 26 21.80 -0.87 -3.46
N THR A 27 22.72 -0.41 -4.32
CA THR A 27 23.74 0.58 -3.97
C THR A 27 23.15 1.98 -3.84
N LYS A 28 22.31 2.41 -4.81
CA LYS A 28 21.65 3.72 -4.82
C LYS A 28 20.87 3.99 -3.52
N TYR A 29 20.16 2.98 -3.00
CA TYR A 29 19.32 3.10 -1.81
C TYR A 29 20.00 2.63 -0.52
N GLY A 30 21.31 2.31 -0.56
CA GLY A 30 22.07 1.87 0.61
C GLY A 30 21.50 0.62 1.27
N ILE A 31 20.99 -0.33 0.48
CA ILE A 31 20.42 -1.57 0.99
C ILE A 31 21.54 -2.41 1.60
N THR A 32 21.38 -2.78 2.87
CA THR A 32 22.32 -3.60 3.66
C THR A 32 21.72 -4.96 4.01
N HIS A 33 20.38 -5.03 4.04
CA HIS A 33 19.61 -6.21 4.43
C HIS A 33 18.55 -6.55 3.37
N LEU A 34 18.34 -7.85 3.10
CA LEU A 34 17.27 -8.33 2.23
C LEU A 34 16.36 -9.30 2.97
N CYS A 35 15.09 -8.94 3.07
CA CYS A 35 14.02 -9.81 3.55
C CYS A 35 13.32 -10.42 2.33
N THR A 36 13.72 -11.64 1.98
CA THR A 36 13.33 -12.33 0.76
C THR A 36 12.15 -13.28 1.02
N VAL A 37 11.00 -13.04 0.38
CA VAL A 37 9.78 -13.86 0.52
C VAL A 37 9.41 -14.50 -0.82
N VAL A 38 10.11 -15.58 -1.18
CA VAL A 38 9.94 -16.33 -2.43
C VAL A 38 10.28 -17.81 -2.23
N LEU A 39 9.77 -18.67 -3.10
CA LEU A 39 10.10 -20.11 -3.09
C LEU A 39 11.55 -20.38 -3.52
N GLN A 40 12.05 -19.62 -4.49
CA GLN A 40 13.39 -19.81 -5.07
C GLN A 40 14.41 -18.91 -4.39
N TYR A 41 15.52 -19.50 -3.95
CA TYR A 41 16.63 -18.74 -3.37
C TYR A 41 17.24 -17.79 -4.40
N ILE A 42 17.59 -16.59 -3.94
CA ILE A 42 18.44 -15.66 -4.69
C ILE A 42 19.71 -15.42 -3.89
N GLU A 43 20.85 -15.51 -4.55
CA GLU A 43 22.13 -15.16 -3.95
C GLU A 43 22.28 -13.64 -3.95
N VAL A 44 22.69 -13.10 -2.80
CA VAL A 44 22.92 -11.66 -2.64
C VAL A 44 24.33 -11.46 -2.08
N LYS A 45 25.12 -10.63 -2.75
CA LYS A 45 26.51 -10.37 -2.34
C LYS A 45 26.58 -9.22 -1.35
N ASN A 46 27.48 -9.35 -0.36
CA ASN A 46 27.88 -8.31 0.59
C ASN A 46 26.73 -7.70 1.41
N ARG A 47 25.64 -8.45 1.63
CA ARG A 47 24.45 -8.00 2.37
C ARG A 47 23.93 -9.13 3.25
N LYS A 48 23.34 -8.77 4.39
CA LYS A 48 22.64 -9.74 5.23
C LYS A 48 21.32 -10.13 4.55
N GLN A 49 20.94 -11.39 4.64
CA GLN A 49 19.72 -11.89 4.01
C GLN A 49 18.99 -12.88 4.91
N ILE A 50 17.68 -12.73 5.01
CA ILE A 50 16.76 -13.74 5.54
C ILE A 50 15.82 -14.19 4.42
N VAL A 51 15.53 -15.49 4.35
CA VAL A 51 14.73 -16.09 3.27
C VAL A 51 13.55 -16.85 3.85
N PHE A 52 12.35 -16.35 3.60
CA PHE A 52 11.09 -17.00 3.92
C PHE A 52 10.52 -17.66 2.66
N ARG A 53 10.50 -19.00 2.67
CA ARG A 53 9.91 -19.78 1.57
C ARG A 53 8.40 -19.83 1.74
N ALA A 54 7.70 -19.07 0.91
CA ALA A 54 6.26 -18.94 0.93
C ALA A 54 5.71 -18.70 -0.49
N ASP A 55 4.58 -19.36 -0.80
CA ASP A 55 3.84 -19.10 -2.04
C ASP A 55 2.91 -17.89 -1.90
N ASP A 56 2.43 -17.32 -3.01
CA ASP A 56 1.44 -16.24 -3.02
C ASP A 56 0.00 -16.79 -3.04
N SER A 57 -0.28 -17.69 -2.11
CA SER A 57 -1.57 -18.35 -1.98
C SER A 57 -2.32 -17.82 -0.75
N PRO A 58 -3.63 -17.60 -0.81
CA PRO A 58 -4.45 -17.31 0.37
C PRO A 58 -4.35 -18.38 1.47
N ASN A 59 -3.96 -19.61 1.12
CA ASN A 59 -3.81 -20.72 2.06
C ASN A 59 -2.39 -20.80 2.68
N GLU A 60 -1.42 -20.01 2.19
CA GLU A 60 -0.08 -19.97 2.78
C GLU A 60 -0.12 -19.21 4.11
N ARG A 61 0.50 -19.77 5.14
CA ARG A 61 0.57 -19.11 6.45
C ARG A 61 1.83 -18.27 6.54
N LEU A 62 1.75 -17.01 6.12
CA LEU A 62 2.83 -16.02 6.27
C LEU A 62 3.01 -15.55 7.71
N SER A 63 1.96 -15.56 8.52
CA SER A 63 1.99 -15.07 9.91
C SER A 63 3.07 -15.75 10.77
N ARG A 64 3.42 -17.00 10.46
CA ARG A 64 4.50 -17.73 11.13
C ARG A 64 5.89 -17.08 10.99
N PHE A 65 6.06 -16.16 10.03
CA PHE A 65 7.30 -15.45 9.79
C PHE A 65 7.30 -14.03 10.34
N PHE A 66 6.21 -13.54 10.93
CA PHE A 66 6.10 -12.15 11.36
C PHE A 66 7.12 -11.79 12.43
N GLU A 67 7.34 -12.65 13.43
CA GLU A 67 8.35 -12.42 14.47
C GLU A 67 9.75 -12.28 13.85
N ASP A 68 10.26 -13.31 13.19
CA ASP A 68 11.59 -13.31 12.57
C ASP A 68 11.78 -12.13 11.59
N ALA A 69 10.76 -11.82 10.79
CA ALA A 69 10.81 -10.71 9.85
C ALA A 69 10.89 -9.37 10.58
N CYS A 70 10.10 -9.17 11.63
CA CYS A 70 10.13 -7.93 12.40
C CYS A 70 11.49 -7.70 13.05
N PHE A 71 12.08 -8.74 13.66
CA PHE A 71 13.42 -8.65 14.24
C PHE A 71 14.48 -8.30 13.20
N PHE A 72 14.48 -8.99 12.05
CA PHE A 72 15.46 -8.73 10.97
C PHE A 72 15.31 -7.33 10.36
N ILE A 73 14.07 -6.88 10.14
CA ILE A 73 13.79 -5.53 9.62
C ILE A 73 14.22 -4.48 10.64
N HIS A 74 13.92 -4.68 11.92
CA HIS A 74 14.28 -3.72 12.97
C HIS A 74 15.79 -3.63 13.17
N GLU A 75 16.50 -4.76 13.19
CA GLU A 75 17.96 -4.82 13.28
C GLU A 75 18.61 -3.96 12.20
N ALA A 76 18.17 -4.10 10.95
CA ALA A 76 18.70 -3.34 9.82
C ALA A 76 18.59 -1.82 10.03
N ARG A 77 17.46 -1.36 10.57
CA ARG A 77 17.18 0.07 10.79
C ARG A 77 17.91 0.61 12.01
N VAL A 78 18.03 -0.18 13.08
CA VAL A 78 18.79 0.18 14.27
C VAL A 78 20.28 0.28 13.97
N SER A 79 20.82 -0.58 13.10
CA SER A 79 22.20 -0.49 12.63
C SER A 79 22.48 0.66 11.65
N GLY A 80 21.49 1.53 11.40
CA GLY A 80 21.61 2.66 10.46
C GLY A 80 21.60 2.25 8.98
N GLY A 81 21.22 1.00 8.68
CA GLY A 81 21.13 0.49 7.32
C GLY A 81 19.72 0.58 6.75
N SER A 82 19.58 0.21 5.47
CA SER A 82 18.28 0.02 4.82
C SER A 82 18.00 -1.45 4.53
N VAL A 83 16.74 -1.85 4.64
CA VAL A 83 16.24 -3.17 4.27
C VAL A 83 15.35 -3.12 3.04
N LEU A 84 15.58 -4.04 2.10
CA LEU A 84 14.65 -4.33 1.01
C LEU A 84 13.81 -5.56 1.37
N ILE A 85 12.50 -5.37 1.51
CA ILE A 85 11.52 -6.43 1.66
C ILE A 85 10.96 -6.74 0.27
N HIS A 86 11.22 -7.94 -0.25
CA HIS A 86 10.83 -8.26 -1.61
C HIS A 86 10.22 -9.65 -1.74
N CYS A 87 9.38 -9.80 -2.76
CA CYS A 87 8.89 -11.09 -3.23
C CYS A 87 9.10 -11.19 -4.75
N ALA A 88 8.25 -11.94 -5.46
CA ALA A 88 8.34 -12.04 -6.92
C ALA A 88 8.04 -10.68 -7.60
N CYS A 89 6.86 -10.11 -7.35
CA CYS A 89 6.39 -8.88 -7.99
C CYS A 89 6.44 -7.65 -7.07
N GLY A 90 6.67 -7.85 -5.76
CA GLY A 90 6.55 -6.81 -4.76
C GLY A 90 5.11 -6.31 -4.57
N VAL A 91 4.13 -7.21 -4.63
CA VAL A 91 2.69 -6.88 -4.63
C VAL A 91 2.00 -7.37 -3.37
N SER A 92 2.19 -8.65 -3.02
CA SER A 92 1.40 -9.31 -1.97
C SER A 92 2.25 -9.77 -0.78
N ARG A 93 3.05 -10.83 -0.92
CA ARG A 93 3.90 -11.38 0.18
C ARG A 93 4.79 -10.34 0.88
N SER A 94 5.57 -9.57 0.12
CA SER A 94 6.47 -8.56 0.69
C SER A 94 5.71 -7.44 1.38
N VAL A 95 4.61 -6.99 0.78
CA VAL A 95 3.72 -5.97 1.35
C VAL A 95 3.12 -6.46 2.66
N THR A 96 2.73 -7.73 2.73
CA THR A 96 2.20 -8.36 3.96
C THR A 96 3.21 -8.30 5.10
N ILE A 97 4.47 -8.69 4.84
CA ILE A 97 5.55 -8.60 5.83
C ILE A 97 5.81 -7.14 6.25
N THR A 98 5.78 -6.20 5.31
CA THR A 98 5.93 -4.76 5.61
C THR A 98 4.82 -4.27 6.53
N LEU A 99 3.56 -4.62 6.26
CA LEU A 99 2.42 -4.21 7.08
C LEU A 99 2.48 -4.81 8.49
N ALA A 100 2.86 -6.09 8.61
CA ALA A 100 3.05 -6.72 9.91
C ALA A 100 4.08 -5.98 10.77
N TYR A 101 5.22 -5.60 10.18
CA TYR A 101 6.24 -4.80 10.88
C TYR A 101 5.72 -3.41 11.28
N LEU A 102 5.02 -2.71 10.40
CA LEU A 102 4.49 -1.38 10.70
C LEU A 102 3.42 -1.40 11.79
N LEU A 103 2.59 -2.45 11.86
CA LEU A 103 1.65 -2.70 12.96
C LEU A 103 2.37 -2.88 14.30
N VAL A 104 3.49 -3.61 14.31
CA VAL A 104 4.31 -3.77 15.53
C VAL A 104 4.96 -2.44 15.93
N LEU A 105 5.46 -1.67 14.97
CA LEU A 105 6.24 -0.46 15.25
C LEU A 105 5.39 0.76 15.62
N THR A 106 4.17 0.88 15.07
CA THR A 106 3.36 2.10 15.15
C THR A 106 2.01 1.84 15.82
N ASP A 107 1.35 2.90 16.27
CA ASP A 107 -0.02 2.81 16.82
C ASP A 107 -1.10 3.02 15.74
N LEU A 108 -0.74 2.94 14.46
CA LEU A 108 -1.67 3.06 13.34
C LEU A 108 -2.40 1.74 13.09
N CYS A 109 -3.67 1.84 12.72
CA CYS A 109 -4.45 0.67 12.34
C CYS A 109 -4.04 0.14 10.95
N LEU A 110 -4.31 -1.14 10.69
CA LEU A 110 -3.99 -1.82 9.44
C LEU A 110 -4.60 -1.11 8.23
N ALA A 111 -5.81 -0.55 8.37
CA ALA A 111 -6.48 0.15 7.28
C ALA A 111 -5.69 1.39 6.82
N ASP A 112 -5.15 2.16 7.76
CA ASP A 112 -4.36 3.36 7.46
C ASP A 112 -2.97 2.98 6.95
N LEU A 113 -2.32 1.98 7.56
CA LEU A 113 -1.05 1.45 7.09
C LEU A 113 -1.14 0.88 5.68
N PHE A 114 -2.22 0.17 5.36
CA PHE A 114 -2.44 -0.36 4.02
C PHE A 114 -2.58 0.75 2.99
N LYS A 115 -3.36 1.80 3.29
CA LYS A 115 -3.45 2.98 2.42
C LYS A 115 -2.10 3.68 2.26
N ALA A 116 -1.35 3.87 3.35
CA ALA A 116 -0.02 4.48 3.31
C ALA A 116 0.94 3.68 2.42
N VAL A 117 0.98 2.36 2.57
CA VAL A 117 1.81 1.50 1.71
C VAL A 117 1.34 1.53 0.27
N GLN A 118 0.03 1.61 -0.01
CA GLN A 118 -0.47 1.82 -1.37
C GLN A 118 -0.05 3.17 -1.95
N GLY A 119 -0.12 4.26 -1.18
CA GLY A 119 0.32 5.57 -1.64
C GLY A 119 1.83 5.66 -1.90
N ALA A 120 2.64 4.88 -1.19
CA ALA A 120 4.08 4.77 -1.46
C ALA A 120 4.39 3.77 -2.59
N ARG A 121 3.55 2.74 -2.75
CA ARG A 121 3.70 1.66 -3.72
C ARG A 121 2.34 1.28 -4.29
N HIS A 122 1.95 1.95 -5.38
CA HIS A 122 0.59 1.89 -5.95
C HIS A 122 0.13 0.46 -6.33
N CYS A 123 1.06 -0.46 -6.59
CA CYS A 123 0.75 -1.86 -6.90
C CYS A 123 0.58 -2.76 -5.66
N ALA A 124 0.66 -2.22 -4.44
CA ALA A 124 0.51 -2.98 -3.21
C ALA A 124 -0.90 -3.57 -3.09
N CYS A 125 -0.96 -4.91 -3.04
CA CYS A 125 -2.21 -5.66 -3.00
C CYS A 125 -1.93 -7.07 -2.42
N PRO A 126 -1.88 -7.23 -1.09
CA PRO A 126 -1.92 -8.54 -0.44
C PRO A 126 -3.10 -9.37 -0.93
N ASN A 127 -2.92 -10.67 -1.07
CA ASN A 127 -4.04 -11.57 -1.32
C ASN A 127 -4.99 -11.60 -0.10
N SER A 128 -6.21 -12.11 -0.29
CA SER A 128 -7.25 -12.13 0.74
C SER A 128 -6.86 -12.88 2.01
N GLY A 129 -6.17 -14.03 1.88
CA GLY A 129 -5.73 -14.82 3.03
C GLY A 129 -4.65 -14.12 3.85
N PHE A 130 -3.75 -13.39 3.20
CA PHE A 130 -2.76 -12.56 3.89
C PHE A 130 -3.39 -11.34 4.55
N MET A 131 -4.38 -10.72 3.91
CA MET A 131 -5.14 -9.62 4.54
C MET A 131 -5.87 -10.12 5.79
N GLN A 132 -6.48 -11.32 5.75
CA GLN A 132 -7.10 -11.91 6.93
C GLN A 132 -6.08 -12.18 8.05
N GLN A 133 -4.91 -12.73 7.71
CA GLN A 133 -3.83 -12.94 8.68
C GLN A 133 -3.36 -11.64 9.34
N LEU A 134 -3.31 -10.53 8.60
CA LEU A 134 -2.98 -9.21 9.16
C LEU A 134 -4.09 -8.66 10.07
N LEU A 135 -5.36 -8.83 9.70
CA LEU A 135 -6.51 -8.44 10.52
C LEU A 135 -6.56 -9.23 11.84
N ASP A 136 -6.28 -10.52 11.77
CA ASP A 136 -6.21 -11.39 12.95
C ASP A 136 -5.03 -10.97 13.84
N PHE A 137 -3.87 -10.68 13.22
CA PHE A 137 -2.68 -10.23 13.93
C PHE A 137 -2.90 -8.88 14.65
N GLU A 138 -3.51 -7.90 13.99
CA GLU A 138 -3.86 -6.58 14.58
C GLU A 138 -4.70 -6.71 15.86
N LYS A 139 -5.64 -7.67 15.89
CA LYS A 139 -6.54 -7.91 17.03
C LYS A 139 -5.95 -8.84 18.08
N SER A 140 -4.85 -9.52 17.77
CA SER A 140 -4.27 -10.55 18.63
C SER A 140 -3.37 -9.95 19.71
N SER A 141 -3.23 -10.67 20.83
CA SER A 141 -2.19 -10.38 21.82
C SER A 141 -0.78 -10.64 21.29
N GLU A 142 -0.63 -11.39 20.19
CA GLU A 142 0.67 -11.68 19.58
C GLU A 142 1.37 -10.40 19.10
N LEU A 143 0.62 -9.41 18.61
CA LEU A 143 1.17 -8.11 18.22
C LEU A 143 1.79 -7.39 19.41
N THR A 144 1.06 -7.28 20.53
CA THR A 144 1.55 -6.62 21.74
C THR A 144 2.77 -7.33 22.29
N VAL A 145 2.73 -8.66 22.39
CA VAL A 145 3.88 -9.47 22.83
C VAL A 145 5.08 -9.29 21.90
N LEU A 146 4.87 -9.25 20.58
CA LEU A 146 5.96 -9.05 19.63
C LEU A 146 6.56 -7.64 19.75
N ARG A 147 5.73 -6.61 19.94
CA ARG A 147 6.20 -5.23 20.19
C ARG A 147 7.06 -5.14 21.44
N GLU A 148 6.60 -5.72 22.55
CA GLU A 148 7.35 -5.76 23.81
C GLU A 148 8.69 -6.49 23.65
N LYS A 149 8.70 -7.67 23.02
CA LYS A 149 9.94 -8.40 22.72
C LYS A 149 10.90 -7.57 21.87
N LEU A 150 10.40 -6.91 20.81
CA LEU A 150 11.20 -6.12 19.90
C LEU A 150 11.87 -4.95 20.63
N PHE A 151 11.12 -4.19 21.43
CA PHE A 151 11.65 -3.07 22.19
C PHE A 151 12.49 -3.50 23.38
N SER A 152 12.23 -4.67 23.97
CA SER A 152 13.13 -5.25 24.98
C SER A 152 14.50 -5.59 24.41
N GLN A 153 14.59 -5.99 23.13
CA GLN A 153 15.86 -6.35 22.51
C GLN A 153 16.63 -5.13 21.97
N PHE A 154 15.93 -4.19 21.34
CA PHE A 154 16.58 -3.08 20.61
C PHE A 154 16.43 -1.71 21.28
N GLY A 155 15.64 -1.63 22.36
CA GLY A 155 15.15 -0.37 22.90
C GLY A 155 13.94 0.17 22.14
N GLU A 156 13.34 1.23 22.67
CA GLU A 156 12.26 1.92 21.97
C GLU A 156 12.76 2.58 20.68
N TRP A 157 11.87 2.66 19.69
CA TRP A 157 12.17 3.38 18.47
C TRP A 157 12.32 4.89 18.76
N PRO A 158 13.48 5.51 18.43
CA PRO A 158 13.76 6.91 18.76
C PRO A 158 12.69 7.87 18.25
N GLU A 159 12.35 8.87 19.04
CA GLU A 159 11.22 9.79 18.77
C GLU A 159 11.40 10.56 17.47
N ASP A 160 12.63 10.99 17.15
CA ASP A 160 12.97 11.66 15.89
C ASP A 160 12.71 10.76 14.68
N LYS A 161 13.12 9.48 14.77
CA LYS A 161 12.88 8.48 13.72
C LYS A 161 11.41 8.12 13.62
N ARG A 162 10.71 8.01 14.75
CA ARG A 162 9.25 7.76 14.81
C ARG A 162 8.49 8.88 14.13
N LYS A 163 8.84 10.14 14.38
CA LYS A 163 8.25 11.30 13.73
C LYS A 163 8.49 11.29 12.21
N ALA A 164 9.70 10.96 11.77
CA ALA A 164 10.02 10.84 10.35
C ALA A 164 9.23 9.70 9.67
N ASP A 165 9.08 8.55 10.34
CA ASP A 165 8.25 7.44 9.85
C ASP A 165 6.78 7.88 9.69
N LEU A 166 6.22 8.57 10.70
CA LEU A 166 4.85 9.07 10.66
C LEU A 166 4.63 10.13 9.58
N GLU A 167 5.61 10.99 9.31
CA GLU A 167 5.53 12.00 8.24
C GLU A 167 5.44 11.35 6.85
N ASP A 168 6.31 10.38 6.57
CA ASP A 168 6.29 9.61 5.31
C ASP A 168 4.97 8.84 5.16
N LEU A 169 4.53 8.14 6.23
CA LEU A 169 3.28 7.37 6.21
C LEU A 169 2.05 8.25 6.00
N ASN A 170 1.96 9.40 6.69
CA ASN A 170 0.83 10.32 6.53
C ASN A 170 0.81 10.97 5.14
N THR A 171 1.97 11.27 4.57
CA THR A 171 2.09 11.80 3.21
C THR A 171 1.59 10.79 2.20
N ALA A 172 2.04 9.53 2.30
CA ALA A 172 1.61 8.45 1.43
C ALA A 172 0.12 8.13 1.60
N LEU A 173 -0.39 8.13 2.83
CA LEU A 173 -1.82 7.93 3.11
C LEU A 173 -2.66 8.99 2.40
N LYS A 174 -2.30 10.26 2.50
CA LYS A 174 -3.00 11.36 1.80
C LYS A 174 -2.95 11.19 0.29
N ALA A 175 -1.83 10.74 -0.26
CA ALA A 175 -1.72 10.46 -1.70
C ALA A 175 -2.70 9.35 -2.13
N GLN A 176 -2.84 8.30 -1.31
CA GLN A 176 -3.82 7.24 -1.58
C GLN A 176 -5.26 7.71 -1.44
N GLU A 177 -5.57 8.51 -0.43
CA GLU A 177 -6.91 9.10 -0.26
C GLU A 177 -7.28 10.01 -1.44
N HIS A 178 -6.33 10.80 -1.93
CA HIS A 178 -6.50 11.59 -3.14
C HIS A 178 -6.78 10.71 -4.37
N PHE A 179 -6.04 9.61 -4.55
CA PHE A 179 -6.29 8.67 -5.64
C PHE A 179 -7.68 8.03 -5.54
N ILE A 180 -8.13 7.66 -4.34
CA ILE A 180 -9.48 7.08 -4.13
C ILE A 180 -10.57 8.09 -4.54
N LEU A 181 -10.38 9.37 -4.23
CA LEU A 181 -11.37 10.42 -4.53
C LEU A 181 -11.33 10.90 -5.99
N HIS A 182 -10.14 10.97 -6.60
CA HIS A 182 -9.94 11.65 -7.89
C HIS A 182 -9.52 10.71 -9.03
N GLY A 183 -9.17 9.45 -8.73
CA GLY A 183 -8.70 8.47 -9.71
C GLY A 183 -7.28 8.71 -10.22
N VAL A 184 -6.55 9.68 -9.64
CA VAL A 184 -5.16 10.03 -10.00
C VAL A 184 -4.36 10.34 -8.75
N TYR A 185 -3.08 9.97 -8.74
CA TYR A 185 -2.18 10.35 -7.64
C TYR A 185 -1.75 11.81 -7.78
N PRO A 186 -1.40 12.49 -6.67
CA PRO A 186 -0.90 13.85 -6.73
C PRO A 186 0.28 14.01 -7.70
N GLY A 187 0.17 14.96 -8.64
CA GLY A 187 1.21 15.23 -9.64
C GLY A 187 1.13 14.39 -10.92
N GLU A 188 0.26 13.38 -10.99
CA GLU A 188 -0.01 12.66 -12.23
C GLU A 188 -1.05 13.39 -13.07
N THR A 189 -0.82 13.51 -14.38
CA THR A 189 -1.85 13.96 -15.30
C THR A 189 -2.83 12.82 -15.56
N PRO A 190 -4.16 13.07 -15.47
CA PRO A 190 -5.14 12.08 -15.88
C PRO A 190 -4.85 11.67 -17.32
N LEU A 191 -4.73 10.36 -17.56
CA LEU A 191 -4.66 9.86 -18.93
C LEU A 191 -5.87 10.40 -19.69
N PRO A 192 -5.70 10.98 -20.89
CA PRO A 192 -6.82 11.48 -21.66
C PRO A 192 -7.86 10.37 -21.76
N LEU A 193 -9.07 10.63 -21.27
CA LEU A 193 -10.21 9.77 -21.55
C LEU A 193 -10.24 9.60 -23.06
N ALA A 194 -10.01 8.39 -23.56
CA ALA A 194 -10.10 8.10 -24.98
C ALA A 194 -11.42 8.70 -25.45
N ARG A 195 -11.35 9.70 -26.35
CA ARG A 195 -12.53 10.39 -26.88
C ARG A 195 -13.53 9.30 -27.26
N LYS A 196 -14.72 9.33 -26.66
CA LYS A 196 -15.85 8.55 -27.17
C LYS A 196 -15.98 8.94 -28.64
N SER A 197 -15.60 8.07 -29.55
CA SER A 197 -15.85 8.26 -30.98
C SER A 197 -17.35 8.05 -31.22
N CYS A 198 -18.15 8.99 -30.77
CA CYS A 198 -19.57 9.12 -31.09
C CYS A 198 -19.76 10.43 -31.83
N ASP A 199 -19.02 10.63 -32.90
CA ASP A 199 -19.35 11.59 -33.94
C ASP A 199 -19.06 10.85 -35.25
N ILE A 200 -20.11 10.31 -35.87
CA ILE A 200 -20.06 9.85 -37.27
C ILE A 200 -20.40 11.09 -38.10
N PRO A 201 -19.45 11.70 -38.84
CA PRO A 201 -19.82 12.65 -39.87
C PRO A 201 -20.43 11.84 -41.02
N GLN A 202 -21.71 12.06 -41.29
CA GLN A 202 -22.30 11.66 -42.57
C GLN A 202 -21.68 12.53 -43.66
N THR A 203 -20.81 11.97 -44.50
CA THR A 203 -20.50 12.57 -45.81
C THR A 203 -20.38 11.52 -46.91
N THR A 204 -21.26 11.75 -47.88
CA THR A 204 -21.44 11.27 -49.25
C THR A 204 -20.23 10.75 -50.03
N VAL A 205 -20.53 9.77 -50.89
CA VAL A 205 -19.66 9.13 -51.89
C VAL A 205 -19.21 10.11 -52.98
N SER A 206 -17.92 10.12 -53.33
CA SER A 206 -17.46 10.35 -54.71
C SER A 206 -16.07 9.75 -54.97
N ASP A 207 -16.07 8.80 -55.91
CA ASP A 207 -15.12 8.44 -56.97
C ASP A 207 -13.58 8.63 -56.82
N GLN A 208 -12.89 7.50 -57.08
CA GLN A 208 -11.48 7.28 -57.48
C GLN A 208 -10.32 7.68 -56.54
N GLY A 209 -9.66 6.65 -55.99
CA GLY A 209 -8.28 6.72 -55.48
C GLY A 209 -8.02 5.77 -54.33
N LYS A 210 -7.43 4.58 -54.60
CA LYS A 210 -7.07 3.58 -53.56
C LYS A 210 -6.10 4.17 -52.51
N PRO A 211 -6.39 4.04 -51.19
CA PRO A 211 -5.37 4.05 -50.16
C PRO A 211 -5.02 2.63 -49.68
N VAL A 212 -3.76 2.46 -49.30
CA VAL A 212 -3.15 1.23 -48.79
C VAL A 212 -3.79 0.83 -47.46
N PHE A 213 -4.22 -0.43 -47.32
CA PHE A 213 -4.69 -1.00 -46.04
C PHE A 213 -3.50 -1.22 -45.11
N MET A 214 -3.41 -0.40 -44.06
CA MET A 214 -2.63 -0.73 -42.87
C MET A 214 -3.53 -1.65 -42.03
N GLU A 215 -3.08 -2.87 -41.77
CA GLU A 215 -3.82 -3.83 -40.93
C GLU A 215 -4.15 -3.16 -39.59
N SER A 216 -5.44 -3.10 -39.28
CA SER A 216 -5.99 -2.60 -38.03
C SER A 216 -5.35 -3.33 -36.84
N PRO A 217 -4.94 -2.62 -35.77
CA PRO A 217 -4.54 -3.28 -34.54
C PRO A 217 -5.73 -4.11 -34.00
N PRO A 218 -5.47 -5.25 -33.32
CA PRO A 218 -6.53 -6.06 -32.77
C PRO A 218 -7.40 -5.21 -31.84
N PRO A 219 -8.71 -5.48 -31.74
CA PRO A 219 -9.61 -4.69 -30.92
C PRO A 219 -9.09 -4.66 -29.48
N ILE A 220 -8.76 -3.46 -29.01
CA ILE A 220 -8.46 -3.23 -27.60
C ILE A 220 -9.78 -3.46 -26.86
N HIS A 221 -9.92 -4.63 -26.26
CA HIS A 221 -10.98 -4.86 -25.30
C HIS A 221 -10.86 -3.79 -24.21
N PRO A 222 -11.92 -3.02 -23.89
CA PRO A 222 -11.88 -2.14 -22.75
C PRO A 222 -11.52 -3.00 -21.54
N LEU A 223 -10.38 -2.70 -20.91
CA LEU A 223 -10.03 -3.31 -19.63
C LEU A 223 -11.19 -2.99 -18.70
N LYS A 224 -11.98 -4.02 -18.36
CA LYS A 224 -13.04 -3.88 -17.36
C LYS A 224 -12.39 -3.32 -16.09
N PRO A 225 -13.01 -2.35 -15.40
CA PRO A 225 -12.55 -1.96 -14.07
C PRO A 225 -12.38 -3.26 -13.28
N SER A 226 -11.18 -3.49 -12.74
CA SER A 226 -10.85 -4.74 -12.08
C SER A 226 -11.88 -4.99 -10.98
N CYS A 227 -12.80 -5.92 -11.24
CA CYS A 227 -13.89 -6.28 -10.37
C CYS A 227 -13.30 -7.10 -9.22
N TYR A 228 -12.88 -6.42 -8.16
CA TYR A 228 -12.50 -7.09 -6.93
C TYR A 228 -13.72 -7.22 -6.04
N THR A 229 -14.00 -8.47 -5.68
CA THR A 229 -14.98 -8.85 -4.66
C THR A 229 -14.28 -8.84 -3.31
N VAL A 230 -14.72 -7.94 -2.43
CA VAL A 230 -14.32 -7.91 -1.02
C VAL A 230 -15.36 -8.72 -0.24
N TYR A 231 -14.90 -9.73 0.50
CA TYR A 231 -15.75 -10.49 1.42
C TYR A 231 -15.68 -9.81 2.79
N CYS A 232 -16.82 -9.30 3.26
CA CYS A 232 -16.96 -8.82 4.63
C CYS A 232 -17.28 -9.99 5.57
N HIS A 233 -17.24 -9.75 6.89
CA HIS A 233 -17.57 -10.74 7.94
C HIS A 233 -18.92 -11.47 7.77
N ASP A 234 -19.80 -10.97 6.90
CA ASP A 234 -21.10 -11.55 6.58
C ASP A 234 -21.06 -12.53 5.38
N ASP A 235 -19.87 -12.89 4.88
CA ASP A 235 -19.59 -13.74 3.69
C ASP A 235 -20.26 -13.28 2.38
N LYS A 236 -20.81 -12.07 2.34
CA LYS A 236 -21.44 -11.52 1.13
C LYS A 236 -20.43 -10.78 0.25
N PRO A 237 -20.36 -11.11 -1.06
CA PRO A 237 -19.46 -10.44 -1.99
C PRO A 237 -19.90 -8.99 -2.22
N ARG A 238 -19.04 -8.01 -1.93
CA ARG A 238 -19.26 -6.59 -2.27
C ARG A 238 -18.22 -6.09 -3.26
N GLN A 239 -18.60 -5.14 -4.11
CA GLN A 239 -17.62 -4.46 -4.96
C GLN A 239 -16.75 -3.52 -4.11
N LEU A 240 -15.45 -3.44 -4.42
CA LEU A 240 -14.51 -2.57 -3.70
C LEU A 240 -14.98 -1.11 -3.61
N SER A 241 -15.61 -0.58 -4.67
CA SER A 241 -16.22 0.76 -4.68
C SER A 241 -17.31 0.93 -3.62
N GLU A 242 -18.12 -0.11 -3.42
CA GLU A 242 -19.24 -0.15 -2.46
C GLU A 242 -18.74 -0.30 -1.01
N PHE A 243 -17.68 -1.07 -0.81
CA PHE A 243 -16.98 -1.18 0.47
C PHE A 243 -16.30 0.14 0.88
N LEU A 244 -15.66 0.82 -0.07
CA LEU A 244 -15.02 2.12 0.20
C LEU A 244 -16.05 3.22 0.45
N ALA A 245 -17.18 3.21 -0.26
CA ALA A 245 -18.27 4.18 -0.07
C ALA A 245 -18.97 4.08 1.30
N THR A 246 -18.96 2.90 1.92
CA THR A 246 -19.60 2.67 3.24
C THR A 246 -18.69 2.98 4.43
N ARG A 247 -17.42 3.36 4.19
CA ARG A 247 -16.44 3.76 5.22
C ARG A 247 -16.12 5.25 5.22
N THR A 248 -16.94 6.08 4.57
CA THR A 248 -16.86 7.53 4.77
C THR A 248 -17.04 7.84 6.26
N ARG A 249 -16.05 8.51 6.84
CA ARG A 249 -16.10 9.01 8.22
C ARG A 249 -17.37 9.86 8.41
N PRO A 250 -18.05 9.82 9.57
CA PRO A 250 -19.12 10.76 9.85
C PRO A 250 -18.51 12.15 10.01
N LEU A 251 -18.53 12.94 8.94
CA LEU A 251 -18.52 14.39 8.99
C LEU A 251 -19.92 14.82 8.56
N ASP A 252 -20.51 15.73 9.33
CA ASP A 252 -21.85 16.32 9.20
C ASP A 252 -22.95 15.70 10.09
N ALA A 253 -22.75 15.83 11.41
CA ALA A 253 -23.86 15.97 12.36
C ALA A 253 -23.40 16.77 13.61
N VAL A 254 -23.02 18.03 13.41
CA VAL A 254 -23.09 19.04 14.47
C VAL A 254 -23.90 20.19 13.90
N GLU A 255 -25.21 20.17 14.14
CA GLU A 255 -26.04 21.34 14.00
C GLU A 255 -25.51 22.44 14.92
N LEU A 256 -25.08 23.55 14.32
CA LEU A 256 -24.92 24.82 15.00
C LEU A 256 -26.29 25.24 15.54
N GLN A 257 -26.51 25.07 16.84
CA GLN A 257 -27.58 25.79 17.53
C GLN A 257 -27.20 27.28 17.61
N PRO A 258 -28.12 28.20 17.28
CA PRO A 258 -27.87 29.63 17.45
C PRO A 258 -27.78 29.95 18.94
N ALA A 259 -26.76 30.73 19.30
CA ALA A 259 -26.52 31.20 20.66
C ALA A 259 -27.74 31.96 21.20
N GLU A 260 -28.40 31.40 22.19
CA GLU A 260 -29.36 32.12 23.02
C GLU A 260 -28.61 33.17 23.85
N SER A 261 -29.08 34.41 23.75
CA SER A 261 -28.65 35.56 24.52
C SER A 261 -28.93 35.36 26.01
N ASN A 262 -27.90 35.40 26.85
CA ASN A 262 -28.05 35.52 28.30
C ASN A 262 -28.77 36.85 28.65
N PRO A 263 -29.81 36.84 29.51
CA PRO A 263 -30.38 38.08 30.03
C PRO A 263 -29.44 38.73 31.05
N ALA A 264 -29.36 40.06 31.01
CA ALA A 264 -28.56 40.89 31.91
C ALA A 264 -29.02 40.75 33.38
N PRO A 265 -28.11 40.88 34.36
CA PRO A 265 -28.48 40.90 35.77
C PRO A 265 -29.23 42.21 36.13
N PRO A 266 -30.15 42.19 37.10
CA PRO A 266 -30.89 43.37 37.52
C PRO A 266 -29.96 44.39 38.21
N PRO A 267 -30.24 45.70 38.10
CA PRO A 267 -29.47 46.73 38.79
C PRO A 267 -29.71 46.64 40.31
N SER A 268 -28.61 46.65 41.06
CA SER A 268 -28.60 46.90 42.50
C SER A 268 -28.73 48.39 42.78
N SER A 269 -29.71 48.74 43.63
CA SER A 269 -30.03 50.03 44.27
C SER A 269 -30.53 51.18 43.40
#